data_AF-A0A7Y7DTN2-F1
#
_entry.id   AF-A0A7Y7DTN2-F1
#
_cell.length_a   1.000
_cell.length_b   1.000
_cell.length_c   1.000
_cell.angle_alpha   90.00
_cell.angle_beta   90.00
_cell.angle_gamma   90.00
#
_symmetry.space_group_name_H-M   'P 1'
#
loop_
_entity.id
_entity.type
_entity.pdbx_description
1 polymer ?
#
loop_
_entity_poly.entity_id
_entity_poly.type
_entity_poly.pdbx_seq_one_letter_code
_entity_poly.pdbx_strand_id
1 'polypeptide(L)'
;MKRVLLFAFSAVLAGNVSAQGQIENSDLELWESVSSDSEPVNWNSFLSAQGSLTWAAANQIEQSSDVHAGSPGTSSARIWTRNAGFGVKANGNMTLGRINMGSTTASDPANHNISLTADPNFSEALTDTPDSIVFWVKYNAANSSSEARMKATLHDDYDYRDPEDAASSDHVVATAELNYSPTNGWVRMSVPFNYTGPATVNSFILVTFASNATPGGGDVDDEVYIDDIELIYNANSTQEITQNELYVSMDNTSNVIKVYAPNKLDGEYAIYNAVGQKVQTGALSSSIDFDANPGIYFVHISTAKGSHKFEIYKK
;
A
#
# COMPACT_ATOMS: atom_id res chain seq x y z
N MET A 1 44.75 42.47 -2.78
CA MET A 1 43.38 42.70 -3.28
C MET A 1 42.79 41.35 -3.67
N LYS A 2 41.59 41.04 -3.17
CA LYS A 2 41.02 39.69 -3.03
C LYS A 2 40.52 39.12 -4.36
N ARG A 3 40.76 37.82 -4.60
CA ARG A 3 40.16 37.05 -5.69
C ARG A 3 38.71 36.73 -5.32
N VAL A 4 37.76 37.16 -6.15
CA VAL A 4 36.34 36.83 -5.99
C VAL A 4 36.09 35.53 -6.76
N LEU A 5 35.85 34.43 -6.06
CA LEU A 5 35.30 33.21 -6.65
C LEU A 5 33.78 33.39 -6.78
N LEU A 6 33.27 33.28 -8.00
CA LEU A 6 31.86 33.24 -8.30
C LEU A 6 31.38 31.79 -8.07
N PHE A 7 30.61 31.55 -7.00
CA PHE A 7 29.90 30.28 -6.81
C PHE A 7 28.55 30.37 -7.53
N ALA A 8 28.36 29.57 -8.58
CA ALA A 8 27.06 29.37 -9.20
C ALA A 8 26.21 28.49 -8.26
N PHE A 9 25.12 29.07 -7.74
CA PHE A 9 24.14 28.36 -6.93
C PHE A 9 23.16 27.65 -7.87
N SER A 10 23.38 26.35 -8.12
CA SER A 10 22.37 25.53 -8.78
C SER A 10 21.24 25.28 -7.79
N ALA A 11 20.12 25.99 -7.95
CA ALA A 11 18.88 25.69 -7.25
C ALA A 11 18.34 24.35 -7.78
N VAL A 12 18.52 23.28 -6.99
CA VAL A 12 17.79 22.02 -7.20
C VAL A 12 16.34 22.30 -6.78
N LEU A 13 15.44 22.35 -7.76
CA LEU A 13 14.01 22.24 -7.49
C LEU A 13 13.75 20.85 -6.91
N ALA A 14 13.60 20.77 -5.59
CA ALA A 14 12.99 19.61 -4.96
C ALA A 14 11.51 19.59 -5.37
N GLY A 15 11.17 18.77 -6.37
CA GLY A 15 9.78 18.38 -6.57
C GLY A 15 9.32 17.63 -5.32
N ASN A 16 8.14 17.96 -4.80
CA ASN A 16 7.49 17.16 -3.77
C ASN A 16 7.16 15.80 -4.40
N VAL A 17 8.02 14.81 -4.19
CA VAL A 17 7.62 13.41 -4.32
C VAL A 17 6.90 13.11 -3.02
N SER A 18 5.57 13.05 -3.05
CA SER A 18 4.83 12.43 -1.95
C SER A 18 5.27 10.98 -1.90
N ALA A 19 6.02 10.59 -0.87
CA ALA A 19 6.31 9.19 -0.61
C ALA A 19 4.99 8.50 -0.24
N GLN A 20 4.77 7.29 -0.77
CA GLN A 20 3.65 6.46 -0.36
C GLN A 20 3.83 6.06 1.10
N GLY A 21 2.77 6.14 1.89
CA GLY A 21 2.76 5.76 3.30
C GLY A 21 3.08 4.27 3.47
N GLN A 22 3.92 3.98 4.45
CA GLN A 22 4.15 2.62 4.96
C GLN A 22 3.81 2.60 6.45
N ILE A 23 3.60 1.39 6.97
CA ILE A 23 3.41 1.19 8.40
C ILE A 23 4.74 1.44 9.12
N GLU A 24 4.74 2.19 10.22
CA GLU A 24 5.97 2.39 10.99
C GLU A 24 6.44 1.09 11.66
N ASN A 25 7.77 0.88 11.69
CA ASN A 25 8.43 -0.31 12.24
C ASN A 25 7.85 -1.63 11.68
N SER A 26 7.51 -1.64 10.40
CA SER A 26 6.94 -2.81 9.73
C SER A 26 7.97 -3.93 9.46
N ASP A 27 9.26 -3.62 9.61
CA ASP A 27 10.41 -4.54 9.63
C ASP A 27 10.68 -5.14 11.03
N LEU A 28 10.00 -4.66 12.08
CA LEU A 28 10.02 -5.22 13.44
C LEU A 28 11.42 -5.28 14.09
N GLU A 29 12.31 -4.35 13.73
CA GLU A 29 13.67 -4.25 14.27
C GLU A 29 13.73 -3.41 15.56
N LEU A 30 12.77 -2.52 15.78
CA LEU A 30 12.74 -1.64 16.96
C LEU A 30 11.79 -2.19 18.02
N TRP A 31 12.29 -2.30 19.25
CA TRP A 31 11.55 -2.81 20.41
C TRP A 31 11.70 -1.88 21.59
N GLU A 32 10.63 -1.73 22.37
CA GLU A 32 10.59 -0.89 23.55
C GLU A 32 10.19 -1.68 24.79
N SER A 33 10.65 -1.24 25.96
CA SER A 33 10.29 -1.88 27.23
C SER A 33 8.87 -1.49 27.64
N VAL A 34 8.01 -2.49 27.80
CA VAL A 34 6.61 -2.34 28.24
C VAL A 34 6.39 -3.20 29.47
N SER A 35 6.03 -2.55 30.58
CA SER A 35 5.77 -3.25 31.86
C SER A 35 6.96 -4.11 32.31
N SER A 36 6.80 -5.43 32.35
CA SER A 36 7.83 -6.40 32.75
C SER A 36 8.65 -6.97 31.59
N ASP A 37 8.37 -6.61 30.34
CA ASP A 37 9.00 -7.18 29.15
C ASP A 37 9.10 -6.13 28.02
N SER A 38 8.99 -6.53 26.75
CA SER A 38 9.06 -5.65 25.58
C SER A 38 7.98 -5.93 24.53
N GLU A 39 7.62 -4.89 23.77
CA GLU A 39 6.76 -4.96 22.58
C GLU A 39 7.48 -4.20 21.44
N PRO A 40 7.21 -4.51 20.14
CA PRO A 40 7.81 -3.76 19.04
C PRO A 40 7.31 -2.32 19.04
N VAL A 41 8.16 -1.35 18.76
CA VAL A 41 7.73 0.06 18.64
C VAL A 41 6.60 0.16 17.61
N ASN A 42 5.55 0.95 17.90
CA ASN A 42 4.34 1.11 17.08
C ASN A 42 3.39 -0.12 17.02
N TRP A 43 3.79 -1.25 17.61
CA TRP A 43 2.96 -2.46 17.67
C TRP A 43 2.70 -2.87 19.12
N ASN A 44 1.47 -3.27 19.40
CA ASN A 44 1.02 -3.55 20.74
C ASN A 44 0.61 -5.01 20.90
N SER A 45 0.77 -5.51 22.11
CA SER A 45 0.26 -6.82 22.54
C SER A 45 -0.39 -6.70 23.92
N PHE A 46 -0.39 -7.79 24.69
CA PHE A 46 -1.12 -7.87 25.94
C PHE A 46 -0.53 -7.03 27.07
N LEU A 47 0.73 -6.59 27.01
CA LEU A 47 1.35 -5.83 28.10
C LEU A 47 0.90 -4.37 28.13
N SER A 48 0.52 -3.82 26.97
CA SER A 48 -0.06 -2.49 26.80
C SER A 48 -1.60 -2.49 26.76
N ALA A 49 -2.24 -3.66 26.91
CA ALA A 49 -3.68 -3.83 26.82
C ALA A 49 -4.49 -2.97 27.82
N GLN A 50 -5.78 -2.80 27.51
CA GLN A 50 -6.78 -2.16 28.37
C GLN A 50 -7.92 -3.13 28.73
N GLY A 51 -8.93 -2.64 29.44
CA GLY A 51 -10.11 -3.41 29.84
C GLY A 51 -10.10 -3.85 31.30
N SER A 52 -11.17 -4.53 31.71
CA SER A 52 -11.37 -4.96 33.10
C SER A 52 -10.47 -6.12 33.54
N LEU A 53 -9.82 -6.81 32.59
CA LEU A 53 -8.99 -7.99 32.85
C LEU A 53 -7.49 -7.75 32.64
N THR A 54 -7.03 -6.50 32.63
CA THR A 54 -5.60 -6.17 32.53
C THR A 54 -4.76 -6.76 33.67
N TRP A 55 -5.36 -7.06 34.83
CA TRP A 55 -4.69 -7.79 35.90
C TRP A 55 -4.25 -9.22 35.51
N ALA A 56 -4.85 -9.78 34.46
CA ALA A 56 -4.53 -11.11 33.91
C ALA A 56 -3.61 -11.02 32.68
N ALA A 57 -3.21 -9.81 32.26
CA ALA A 57 -2.27 -9.60 31.17
C ALA A 57 -0.92 -10.30 31.45
N ALA A 58 -0.32 -10.87 30.42
CA ALA A 58 1.03 -11.39 30.47
C ALA A 58 1.64 -11.37 29.07
N ASN A 59 2.96 -11.53 29.01
CA ASN A 59 3.66 -11.48 27.74
C ASN A 59 3.24 -12.63 26.81
N GLN A 60 2.98 -12.27 25.55
CA GLN A 60 2.62 -13.16 24.44
C GLN A 60 3.24 -12.70 23.11
N ILE A 61 4.27 -11.85 23.18
CA ILE A 61 5.06 -11.37 22.07
C ILE A 61 6.54 -11.29 22.47
N GLU A 62 7.45 -11.64 21.59
CA GLU A 62 8.89 -11.47 21.84
C GLU A 62 9.66 -11.22 20.55
N GLN A 63 10.80 -10.52 20.68
CA GLN A 63 11.76 -10.37 19.61
C GLN A 63 12.45 -11.70 19.36
N SER A 64 12.48 -12.15 18.11
CA SER A 64 13.16 -13.37 17.70
C SER A 64 14.26 -13.08 16.70
N SER A 65 15.39 -13.80 16.80
CA SER A 65 16.44 -13.77 15.78
C SER A 65 16.18 -14.73 14.62
N ASP A 66 15.02 -15.40 14.60
CA ASP A 66 14.61 -16.27 13.50
C ASP A 66 13.95 -15.40 12.43
N VAL A 67 14.63 -15.20 11.30
CA VAL A 67 14.16 -14.34 10.20
C VAL A 67 14.10 -15.14 8.90
N HIS A 68 13.30 -14.67 7.94
CA HIS A 68 13.23 -15.33 6.65
C HIS A 68 14.54 -15.17 5.85
N ALA A 69 14.76 -16.08 4.90
CA ALA A 69 15.92 -15.97 4.02
C ALA A 69 15.85 -14.68 3.20
N GLY A 70 16.92 -13.89 3.26
CA GLY A 70 17.01 -12.61 2.57
C GLY A 70 16.33 -11.44 3.27
N SER A 71 15.88 -11.60 4.53
CA SER A 71 15.44 -10.47 5.37
C SER A 71 16.54 -9.39 5.40
N PRO A 72 16.19 -8.11 5.22
CA PRO A 72 17.11 -6.99 5.38
C PRO A 72 17.47 -6.75 6.86
N GLY A 73 16.62 -7.25 7.76
CA GLY A 73 16.71 -7.13 9.20
C GLY A 73 17.41 -8.30 9.90
N THR A 74 17.39 -8.27 11.22
CA THR A 74 17.95 -9.32 12.11
C THR A 74 16.94 -9.85 13.12
N SER A 75 15.73 -9.31 13.11
CA SER A 75 14.68 -9.54 14.09
C SER A 75 13.38 -9.88 13.39
N SER A 76 12.54 -10.66 14.07
CA SER A 76 11.13 -10.83 13.74
C SER A 76 10.32 -10.79 15.04
N ALA A 77 9.00 -10.65 14.94
CA ALA A 77 8.13 -10.81 16.10
C ALA A 77 7.60 -12.24 16.17
N ARG A 78 7.64 -12.85 17.36
CA ARG A 78 6.98 -14.13 17.64
C ARG A 78 5.82 -13.89 18.61
N ILE A 79 4.61 -14.25 18.20
CA ILE A 79 3.42 -14.31 19.06
C ILE A 79 3.03 -15.76 19.33
N TRP A 80 2.46 -16.04 20.50
CA TRP A 80 2.01 -17.40 20.83
C TRP A 80 0.72 -17.45 21.65
N THR A 81 -0.02 -18.54 21.47
CA THR A 81 -1.16 -18.89 22.32
C THR A 81 -0.66 -19.34 23.68
N ARG A 82 -1.19 -18.77 24.77
CA ARG A 82 -0.89 -19.23 26.13
C ARG A 82 -2.12 -19.79 26.84
N ASN A 83 -1.87 -20.58 27.89
CA ASN A 83 -2.88 -20.86 28.90
C ASN A 83 -3.04 -19.65 29.84
N ALA A 84 -4.17 -18.96 29.78
CA ALA A 84 -4.48 -17.81 30.64
C ALA A 84 -5.15 -18.21 31.96
N GLY A 85 -5.22 -19.50 32.27
CA GLY A 85 -5.94 -20.03 33.43
C GLY A 85 -7.44 -20.18 33.15
N PHE A 86 -8.17 -20.80 34.08
CA PHE A 86 -9.63 -20.98 34.00
C PHE A 86 -10.13 -21.68 32.72
N GLY A 87 -9.27 -22.47 32.06
CA GLY A 87 -9.59 -23.13 30.80
C GLY A 87 -9.56 -22.20 29.57
N VAL A 88 -9.06 -20.97 29.72
CA VAL A 88 -8.93 -19.99 28.63
C VAL A 88 -7.60 -20.17 27.92
N LYS A 89 -7.67 -20.39 26.61
CA LYS A 89 -6.53 -20.25 25.70
C LYS A 89 -6.52 -18.82 25.17
N ALA A 90 -5.55 -18.01 25.59
CA ALA A 90 -5.41 -16.65 25.07
C ALA A 90 -4.53 -16.72 23.83
N ASN A 91 -5.07 -16.41 22.65
CA ASN A 91 -4.28 -16.39 21.42
C ASN A 91 -3.27 -15.24 21.47
N GLY A 92 -2.06 -15.48 20.95
CA GLY A 92 -1.09 -14.42 20.73
C GLY A 92 -1.67 -13.39 19.75
N ASN A 93 -1.39 -12.12 20.00
CA ASN A 93 -2.01 -11.01 19.27
C ASN A 93 -1.02 -9.85 19.18
N MET A 94 -0.76 -9.38 17.96
CA MET A 94 0.07 -8.22 17.65
C MET A 94 -0.75 -7.27 16.78
N THR A 95 -0.87 -6.00 17.18
CA THR A 95 -1.73 -5.05 16.49
C THR A 95 -1.19 -3.63 16.50
N LEU A 96 -1.51 -2.84 15.46
CA LEU A 96 -1.27 -1.39 15.45
C LEU A 96 -2.22 -0.63 16.41
N GLY A 97 -3.29 -1.28 16.84
CA GLY A 97 -4.23 -0.74 17.80
C GLY A 97 -3.87 -1.07 19.24
N ARG A 98 -4.88 -1.13 20.11
CA ARG A 98 -4.79 -1.60 21.48
C ARG A 98 -5.67 -2.83 21.69
N ILE A 99 -5.17 -3.82 22.43
CA ILE A 99 -5.99 -4.96 22.85
C ILE A 99 -6.91 -4.53 24.00
N ASN A 100 -8.21 -4.79 23.90
CA ASN A 100 -9.19 -4.66 24.97
C ASN A 100 -9.52 -6.03 25.56
N MET A 101 -9.13 -6.25 26.82
CA MET A 101 -9.38 -7.48 27.59
C MET A 101 -10.60 -7.31 28.49
N GLY A 102 -11.79 -7.46 27.91
CA GLY A 102 -13.06 -7.20 28.61
C GLY A 102 -13.69 -8.42 29.29
N SER A 103 -13.41 -9.64 28.84
CA SER A 103 -14.13 -10.84 29.30
C SER A 103 -13.27 -12.11 29.31
N THR A 104 -13.54 -13.01 30.24
CA THR A 104 -12.91 -14.35 30.28
C THR A 104 -13.50 -15.30 29.25
N THR A 105 -14.62 -14.93 28.61
CA THR A 105 -15.19 -15.66 27.49
C THR A 105 -14.54 -15.16 26.20
N ALA A 106 -13.76 -16.02 25.54
CA ALA A 106 -12.92 -15.62 24.41
C ALA A 106 -13.71 -14.96 23.26
N SER A 107 -14.91 -15.45 22.96
CA SER A 107 -15.77 -14.92 21.89
C SER A 107 -16.65 -13.73 22.31
N ASP A 108 -16.50 -13.23 23.52
CA ASP A 108 -17.26 -12.07 24.00
C ASP A 108 -16.84 -10.80 23.23
N PRO A 109 -17.79 -9.99 22.71
CA PRO A 109 -17.47 -8.75 22.01
C PRO A 109 -16.67 -7.73 22.81
N ALA A 110 -16.63 -7.84 24.14
CA ALA A 110 -15.77 -7.04 24.99
C ALA A 110 -14.28 -7.38 24.79
N ASN A 111 -13.93 -8.49 24.14
CA ASN A 111 -12.58 -8.81 23.69
C ASN A 111 -12.41 -8.40 22.22
N HIS A 112 -11.56 -7.42 21.96
CA HIS A 112 -11.30 -6.91 20.61
C HIS A 112 -9.99 -6.11 20.59
N ASN A 113 -9.44 -5.90 19.41
CA ASN A 113 -8.43 -4.88 19.14
C ASN A 113 -9.16 -3.60 18.72
N ILE A 114 -8.65 -2.43 19.10
CA ILE A 114 -9.25 -1.14 18.77
C ILE A 114 -8.17 -0.16 18.30
N SER A 115 -8.42 0.52 17.19
CA SER A 115 -7.64 1.69 16.77
C SER A 115 -8.13 2.87 17.59
N LEU A 116 -7.33 3.41 18.50
CA LEU A 116 -7.70 4.59 19.30
C LEU A 116 -7.18 5.83 18.57
N THR A 117 -7.98 6.37 17.67
CA THR A 117 -7.60 7.43 16.71
C THR A 117 -7.06 8.71 17.36
N ALA A 118 -7.39 8.94 18.62
CA ALA A 118 -6.90 10.05 19.42
C ALA A 118 -5.53 9.79 20.11
N ASP A 119 -4.99 8.57 20.05
CA ASP A 119 -3.72 8.17 20.69
C ASP A 119 -2.79 7.49 19.66
N PRO A 120 -1.75 8.19 19.18
CA PRO A 120 -0.86 7.66 18.14
C PRO A 120 -0.04 6.44 18.60
N ASN A 121 -0.01 6.09 19.89
CA ASN A 121 0.62 4.84 20.33
C ASN A 121 -0.27 3.61 20.07
N PHE A 122 -1.55 3.83 19.73
CA PHE A 122 -2.57 2.80 19.56
C PHE A 122 -3.39 3.03 18.27
N SER A 123 -2.82 3.73 17.29
CA SER A 123 -3.42 3.95 15.98
C SER A 123 -2.34 4.28 14.95
N GLU A 124 -2.45 3.73 13.74
CA GLU A 124 -1.56 4.05 12.63
C GLU A 124 -2.27 4.94 11.61
N ALA A 125 -1.79 6.17 11.44
CA ALA A 125 -2.34 7.08 10.44
C ALA A 125 -1.93 6.65 9.03
N LEU A 126 -2.92 6.45 8.16
CA LEU A 126 -2.69 6.10 6.76
C LEU A 126 -3.81 6.70 5.92
N THR A 127 -3.47 7.67 5.07
CA THR A 127 -4.44 8.33 4.17
C THR A 127 -4.38 7.80 2.73
N ASP A 128 -3.37 7.00 2.42
CA ASP A 128 -3.19 6.41 1.10
C ASP A 128 -4.09 5.18 0.90
N THR A 129 -4.18 4.72 -0.35
CA THR A 129 -5.03 3.58 -0.75
C THR A 129 -4.17 2.44 -1.32
N PRO A 130 -3.58 1.58 -0.48
CA PRO A 130 -2.78 0.44 -0.95
C PRO A 130 -3.63 -0.62 -1.64
N ASP A 131 -3.08 -1.29 -2.65
CA ASP A 131 -3.75 -2.39 -3.35
C ASP A 131 -3.71 -3.69 -2.55
N SER A 132 -2.62 -3.94 -1.83
CA SER A 132 -2.45 -5.15 -1.02
C SER A 132 -1.52 -4.91 0.16
N ILE A 133 -1.68 -5.71 1.21
CA ILE A 133 -0.69 -5.88 2.26
C ILE A 133 0.09 -7.18 2.02
N VAL A 134 1.40 -7.10 2.18
CA VAL A 134 2.33 -8.21 2.09
C VAL A 134 3.03 -8.37 3.43
N PHE A 135 3.33 -9.60 3.81
CA PHE A 135 4.13 -9.89 5.00
C PHE A 135 4.81 -11.25 4.86
N TRP A 136 5.88 -11.46 5.61
CA TRP A 136 6.46 -12.78 5.81
C TRP A 136 5.94 -13.39 7.10
N VAL A 137 5.58 -14.68 7.04
CA VAL A 137 5.13 -15.43 8.21
C VAL A 137 5.70 -16.83 8.25
N LYS A 138 5.89 -17.34 9.47
CA LYS A 138 6.09 -18.76 9.75
C LYS A 138 5.14 -19.16 10.88
N TYR A 139 4.26 -20.12 10.63
CA TYR A 139 3.25 -20.55 11.59
C TYR A 139 3.46 -22.01 11.98
N ASN A 140 3.73 -22.25 13.26
CA ASN A 140 3.82 -23.58 13.84
C ASN A 140 2.61 -23.80 14.76
N ALA A 141 1.82 -24.83 14.49
CA ALA A 141 0.70 -25.23 15.35
C ALA A 141 0.78 -26.71 15.70
N ALA A 142 0.28 -27.06 16.88
CA ALA A 142 0.17 -28.45 17.31
C ALA A 142 -0.79 -29.25 16.41
N ASN A 143 -1.83 -28.58 15.90
CA ASN A 143 -2.82 -29.16 15.00
C ASN A 143 -2.71 -28.53 13.60
N SER A 144 -2.55 -29.37 12.58
CA SER A 144 -2.46 -28.92 11.18
C SER A 144 -3.75 -28.28 10.64
N SER A 145 -4.87 -28.44 11.34
CA SER A 145 -6.15 -27.80 11.01
C SER A 145 -6.35 -26.45 11.73
N SER A 146 -5.45 -26.05 12.62
CA SER A 146 -5.48 -24.70 13.20
C SER A 146 -5.20 -23.68 12.10
N GLU A 147 -5.84 -22.52 12.17
CA GLU A 147 -5.59 -21.42 11.25
C GLU A 147 -5.18 -20.20 12.07
N ALA A 148 -4.04 -19.60 11.74
CA ALA A 148 -3.68 -18.26 12.19
C ALA A 148 -4.43 -17.22 11.34
N ARG A 149 -4.44 -15.96 11.78
CA ARG A 149 -5.17 -14.88 11.10
C ARG A 149 -4.35 -13.61 10.98
N MET A 150 -4.43 -12.99 9.82
CA MET A 150 -4.08 -11.59 9.59
C MET A 150 -5.33 -10.85 9.11
N LYS A 151 -5.64 -9.70 9.71
CA LYS A 151 -6.61 -8.74 9.16
C LYS A 151 -6.02 -7.34 9.18
N ALA A 152 -6.14 -6.64 8.06
CA ALA A 152 -5.90 -5.22 7.93
C ALA A 152 -7.22 -4.53 7.54
N THR A 153 -7.59 -3.47 8.24
CA THR A 153 -8.76 -2.64 7.90
C THR A 153 -8.34 -1.19 7.74
N LEU A 154 -8.63 -0.63 6.56
CA LEU A 154 -8.59 0.80 6.30
C LEU A 154 -9.91 1.41 6.78
N HIS A 155 -9.84 2.47 7.59
CA HIS A 155 -11.02 3.12 8.16
C HIS A 155 -10.87 4.64 8.23
N ASP A 156 -12.00 5.34 8.36
CA ASP A 156 -12.02 6.78 8.57
C ASP A 156 -11.64 7.17 10.02
N ASP A 157 -11.83 8.43 10.39
CA ASP A 157 -11.56 8.98 11.72
C ASP A 157 -12.58 8.51 12.78
N TYR A 158 -12.58 7.21 13.04
CA TYR A 158 -13.40 6.52 14.03
C TYR A 158 -12.57 5.45 14.74
N ASP A 159 -12.87 5.22 16.03
CA ASP A 159 -12.24 4.16 16.83
C ASP A 159 -12.72 2.77 16.40
N TYR A 160 -12.25 2.31 15.25
CA TYR A 160 -12.59 1.02 14.65
C TYR A 160 -12.03 -0.12 15.49
N ARG A 161 -12.79 -1.21 15.60
CA ARG A 161 -12.40 -2.42 16.31
C ARG A 161 -12.47 -3.67 15.45
N ASP A 162 -11.63 -4.65 15.80
CA ASP A 162 -11.63 -6.00 15.25
C ASP A 162 -11.70 -7.03 16.40
N PRO A 163 -12.71 -7.92 16.48
CA PRO A 163 -13.82 -8.08 15.54
C PRO A 163 -14.72 -6.85 15.44
N GLU A 164 -15.10 -6.55 14.20
CA GLU A 164 -15.98 -5.45 13.83
C GLU A 164 -17.34 -5.58 14.53
N ASP A 165 -17.83 -4.46 15.05
CA ASP A 165 -19.22 -4.35 15.53
C ASP A 165 -20.04 -3.43 14.62
N ALA A 166 -21.34 -3.36 14.90
CA ALA A 166 -22.27 -2.57 14.10
C ALA A 166 -21.96 -1.06 14.09
N ALA A 167 -21.24 -0.55 15.10
CA ALA A 167 -20.85 0.86 15.13
C ALA A 167 -19.63 1.09 14.24
N SER A 168 -18.68 0.17 14.21
CA SER A 168 -17.50 0.20 13.34
C SER A 168 -17.80 -0.04 11.86
N SER A 169 -18.84 -0.80 11.50
CA SER A 169 -19.12 -1.19 10.11
C SER A 169 -19.25 -0.01 9.14
N ASP A 170 -19.88 1.09 9.56
CA ASP A 170 -20.10 2.28 8.71
C ASP A 170 -18.82 3.08 8.42
N HIS A 171 -17.73 2.76 9.12
CA HIS A 171 -16.44 3.49 9.08
C HIS A 171 -15.37 2.76 8.27
N VAL A 172 -15.65 1.55 7.79
CA VAL A 172 -14.72 0.75 7.01
C VAL A 172 -14.62 1.28 5.57
N VAL A 173 -13.40 1.44 5.09
CA VAL A 173 -13.09 1.77 3.69
C VAL A 173 -12.75 0.49 2.91
N ALA A 174 -11.82 -0.31 3.44
CA ALA A 174 -11.39 -1.55 2.81
C ALA A 174 -10.84 -2.55 3.82
N THR A 175 -10.92 -3.83 3.48
CA THR A 175 -10.39 -4.92 4.31
C THR A 175 -9.50 -5.85 3.50
N ALA A 176 -8.38 -6.26 4.08
CA ALA A 176 -7.58 -7.40 3.63
C ALA A 176 -7.56 -8.42 4.77
N GLU A 177 -8.04 -9.65 4.53
CA GLU A 177 -8.15 -10.68 5.56
C GLU A 177 -7.67 -12.03 5.03
N LEU A 178 -6.87 -12.73 5.83
CA LEU A 178 -6.38 -14.06 5.52
C LEU A 178 -6.32 -14.92 6.77
N ASN A 179 -7.03 -16.04 6.74
CA ASN A 179 -6.76 -17.18 7.61
C ASN A 179 -5.84 -18.16 6.88
N TYR A 180 -4.86 -18.71 7.57
CA TYR A 180 -3.88 -19.60 6.95
C TYR A 180 -3.43 -20.71 7.90
N SER A 181 -3.28 -21.92 7.33
CA SER A 181 -2.82 -23.11 8.03
C SER A 181 -1.31 -23.04 8.36
N PRO A 182 -0.79 -23.96 9.21
CA PRO A 182 0.63 -24.00 9.56
C PRO A 182 1.51 -24.10 8.33
N THR A 183 2.62 -23.40 8.35
CA THR A 183 3.51 -23.25 7.20
C THR A 183 4.72 -24.17 7.35
N ASN A 184 5.34 -24.54 6.22
CA ASN A 184 6.58 -25.30 6.24
C ASN A 184 7.79 -24.34 6.17
N GLY A 185 7.99 -23.57 7.25
CA GLY A 185 8.95 -22.48 7.31
C GLY A 185 8.36 -21.13 6.87
N TRP A 186 9.25 -20.17 6.59
CA TRP A 186 8.89 -18.82 6.19
C TRP A 186 8.24 -18.78 4.80
N VAL A 187 7.11 -18.09 4.70
CA VAL A 187 6.39 -17.86 3.44
C VAL A 187 5.98 -16.40 3.35
N ARG A 188 6.07 -15.82 2.14
CA ARG A 188 5.57 -14.48 1.85
C ARG A 188 4.11 -14.57 1.46
N MET A 189 3.24 -13.89 2.19
CA MET A 189 1.82 -13.76 1.88
C MET A 189 1.55 -12.40 1.22
N SER A 190 0.52 -12.35 0.39
CA SER A 190 0.01 -11.12 -0.22
C SER A 190 -1.50 -11.16 -0.21
N VAL A 191 -2.14 -10.16 0.37
CA VAL A 191 -3.58 -10.10 0.57
C VAL A 191 -4.10 -8.79 0.00
N PRO A 192 -4.96 -8.83 -1.04
CA PRO A 192 -5.50 -7.61 -1.64
C PRO A 192 -6.50 -6.94 -0.69
N PHE A 193 -6.50 -5.61 -0.68
CA PHE A 193 -7.55 -4.84 -0.03
C PHE A 193 -8.82 -4.87 -0.88
N ASN A 194 -9.94 -5.23 -0.25
CA ASN A 194 -11.26 -5.17 -0.85
C ASN A 194 -11.97 -3.86 -0.48
N TYR A 195 -11.95 -2.89 -1.39
CA TYR A 195 -12.57 -1.56 -1.25
C TYR A 195 -14.09 -1.60 -1.46
N THR A 196 -14.80 -2.32 -0.59
CA THR A 196 -16.27 -2.43 -0.61
C THR A 196 -16.94 -1.86 0.63
N GLY A 197 -16.15 -1.25 1.53
CA GLY A 197 -16.65 -0.61 2.74
C GLY A 197 -17.53 0.62 2.44
N PRO A 198 -18.41 1.00 3.37
CA PRO A 198 -19.30 2.15 3.19
C PRO A 198 -18.60 3.51 3.27
N ALA A 199 -17.47 3.61 3.97
CA ALA A 199 -16.68 4.83 4.03
C ALA A 199 -15.78 4.97 2.80
N THR A 200 -15.52 6.22 2.38
CA THR A 200 -14.70 6.51 1.18
C THR A 200 -13.42 7.28 1.48
N VAL A 201 -13.23 7.73 2.72
CA VAL A 201 -12.07 8.53 3.13
C VAL A 201 -11.25 7.70 4.09
N ASN A 202 -10.08 7.23 3.64
CA ASN A 202 -9.14 6.52 4.51
C ASN A 202 -8.38 7.52 5.38
N SER A 203 -8.27 7.23 6.67
CA SER A 203 -7.52 8.04 7.64
C SER A 203 -6.55 7.19 8.47
N PHE A 204 -6.92 5.95 8.76
CA PHE A 204 -6.18 5.04 9.62
C PHE A 204 -6.19 3.61 9.09
N ILE A 205 -5.21 2.82 9.53
CA ILE A 205 -5.16 1.38 9.32
C ILE A 205 -5.07 0.64 10.66
N LEU A 206 -5.92 -0.37 10.85
CA LEU A 206 -5.78 -1.34 11.93
C LEU A 206 -5.31 -2.67 11.35
N VAL A 207 -4.08 -3.07 11.66
CA VAL A 207 -3.55 -4.41 11.34
C VAL A 207 -3.52 -5.25 12.61
N THR A 208 -3.92 -6.52 12.49
CA THR A 208 -3.88 -7.52 13.56
C THR A 208 -3.35 -8.84 13.02
N PHE A 209 -2.35 -9.40 13.70
CA PHE A 209 -1.94 -10.80 13.57
C PHE A 209 -2.36 -11.57 14.82
N ALA A 210 -2.91 -12.76 14.64
CA ALA A 210 -3.33 -13.63 15.72
C ALA A 210 -2.87 -15.08 15.50
N SER A 211 -2.44 -15.75 16.58
CA SER A 211 -2.02 -17.15 16.52
C SER A 211 -3.17 -18.14 16.28
N ASN A 212 -4.43 -17.67 16.32
CA ASN A 212 -5.59 -18.41 15.85
C ASN A 212 -6.67 -17.48 15.29
N ALA A 213 -7.39 -17.92 14.26
CA ALA A 213 -8.51 -17.23 13.64
C ALA A 213 -9.79 -17.27 14.48
N THR A 214 -9.96 -18.29 15.32
CA THR A 214 -11.08 -18.39 16.24
C THR A 214 -10.64 -17.92 17.63
N PRO A 215 -11.31 -16.92 18.25
CA PRO A 215 -10.98 -16.50 19.60
C PRO A 215 -11.07 -17.67 20.60
N GLY A 216 -9.96 -17.94 21.29
CA GLY A 216 -9.86 -19.06 22.23
C GLY A 216 -9.66 -20.43 21.56
N GLY A 217 -9.56 -20.46 20.24
CA GLY A 217 -9.23 -21.63 19.44
C GLY A 217 -7.73 -21.94 19.46
N GLY A 218 -7.35 -22.95 18.68
CA GLY A 218 -5.97 -23.45 18.62
C GLY A 218 -5.55 -24.16 19.89
N ASP A 219 -4.25 -24.36 20.02
CA ASP A 219 -3.62 -25.00 21.16
C ASP A 219 -2.59 -24.10 21.83
N VAL A 220 -2.28 -24.39 23.10
CA VAL A 220 -1.22 -23.69 23.83
C VAL A 220 0.09 -23.95 23.11
N ASP A 221 0.91 -22.90 22.99
CA ASP A 221 2.18 -22.87 22.26
C ASP A 221 2.06 -22.89 20.73
N ASP A 222 0.85 -22.80 20.15
CA ASP A 222 0.69 -22.41 18.74
C ASP A 222 1.30 -21.01 18.55
N GLU A 223 2.24 -20.88 17.60
CA GLU A 223 3.10 -19.70 17.48
C GLU A 223 3.20 -19.20 16.03
N VAL A 224 3.18 -17.89 15.87
CA VAL A 224 3.35 -17.21 14.58
C VAL A 224 4.55 -16.30 14.70
N TYR A 225 5.49 -16.45 13.77
CA TYR A 225 6.53 -15.47 13.51
C TYR A 225 6.07 -14.55 12.37
N ILE A 226 6.27 -13.25 12.52
CA ILE A 226 5.90 -12.20 11.57
C ILE A 226 7.13 -11.34 11.29
N ASP A 227 7.35 -10.99 10.02
CA ASP A 227 8.45 -10.14 9.58
C ASP A 227 8.08 -9.37 8.30
N ASP A 228 8.79 -8.28 8.01
CA ASP A 228 8.76 -7.54 6.74
C ASP A 228 7.35 -7.27 6.19
N ILE A 229 6.56 -6.48 6.93
CA ILE A 229 5.20 -6.06 6.53
C ILE A 229 5.30 -4.86 5.57
N GLU A 230 4.60 -4.92 4.44
CA GLU A 230 4.68 -3.92 3.38
C GLU A 230 3.29 -3.64 2.78
N LEU A 231 2.96 -2.37 2.61
CA LEU A 231 1.82 -1.93 1.81
C LEU A 231 2.24 -1.76 0.35
N ILE A 232 1.57 -2.44 -0.57
CA ILE A 232 1.87 -2.38 -1.99
C ILE A 232 0.93 -1.40 -2.67
N TYR A 233 1.52 -0.48 -3.42
CA TYR A 233 0.82 0.47 -4.26
C TYR A 233 1.23 0.23 -5.71
N ASN A 234 0.31 -0.32 -6.48
CA ASN A 234 0.48 -0.44 -7.91
C ASN A 234 0.17 0.93 -8.53
N ALA A 235 1.11 1.44 -9.33
CA ALA A 235 0.81 2.58 -10.17
C ALA A 235 -0.32 2.14 -11.13
N ASN A 236 -1.52 2.72 -10.95
CA ASN A 236 -2.57 2.72 -11.97
C ASN A 236 -2.13 3.60 -13.14
N SER A 237 -1.01 3.26 -13.76
CA SER A 237 -0.48 3.90 -14.97
C SER A 237 -0.51 2.92 -16.12
N THR A 238 -1.60 2.16 -16.27
CA THR A 238 -2.14 2.02 -17.61
C THR A 238 -2.89 3.31 -17.89
N GLN A 239 -2.22 4.31 -18.45
CA GLN A 239 -2.94 5.24 -19.32
C GLN A 239 -3.52 4.37 -20.43
N GLU A 240 -4.79 3.95 -20.29
CA GLU A 240 -5.57 3.81 -21.49
C GLU A 240 -5.50 5.18 -22.16
N ILE A 241 -4.76 5.28 -23.27
CA ILE A 241 -4.99 6.36 -24.21
C ILE A 241 -6.43 6.15 -24.65
N THR A 242 -7.39 6.73 -23.93
CA THR A 242 -8.71 6.97 -24.46
C THR A 242 -8.47 7.60 -25.81
N GLN A 243 -8.84 6.90 -26.87
CA GLN A 243 -8.52 7.24 -28.26
C GLN A 243 -9.38 8.43 -28.74
N ASN A 244 -9.47 9.47 -27.90
CA ASN A 244 -10.26 10.68 -28.05
C ASN A 244 -9.41 11.89 -28.46
N GLU A 245 -8.09 11.72 -28.63
CA GLU A 245 -7.19 12.81 -28.99
C GLU A 245 -6.69 12.65 -30.42
N LEU A 246 -6.58 13.79 -31.11
CA LEU A 246 -5.90 13.89 -32.40
C LEU A 246 -4.41 13.54 -32.18
N TYR A 247 -3.89 12.53 -32.87
CA TYR A 247 -2.46 12.21 -32.84
C TYR A 247 -1.88 12.05 -34.25
N VAL A 248 -0.57 12.31 -34.36
CA VAL A 248 0.17 12.32 -35.62
C VAL A 248 1.40 11.44 -35.47
N SER A 249 1.66 10.59 -36.46
CA SER A 249 2.83 9.73 -36.49
C SER A 249 3.46 9.67 -37.87
N MET A 250 4.78 9.53 -37.94
CA MET A 250 5.50 9.29 -39.19
C MET A 250 5.58 7.79 -39.51
N ASP A 251 5.02 7.38 -40.64
CA ASP A 251 5.32 6.10 -41.27
C ASP A 251 6.54 6.27 -42.19
N ASN A 252 7.69 5.86 -41.67
CA ASN A 252 8.97 5.96 -42.38
C ASN A 252 9.15 4.94 -43.50
N THR A 253 8.32 3.90 -43.58
CA THR A 253 8.38 2.92 -44.67
C THR A 253 7.67 3.43 -45.91
N SER A 254 6.54 4.11 -45.74
CA SER A 254 5.76 4.67 -46.85
C SER A 254 6.01 6.17 -47.11
N ASN A 255 6.82 6.84 -46.29
CA ASN A 255 7.04 8.30 -46.33
C ASN A 255 5.74 9.09 -46.18
N VAL A 256 4.91 8.68 -45.23
CA VAL A 256 3.60 9.28 -44.99
C VAL A 256 3.47 9.68 -43.53
N ILE A 257 2.89 10.86 -43.29
CA ILE A 257 2.40 11.26 -41.97
C ILE A 257 0.96 10.77 -41.83
N LYS A 258 0.74 9.92 -40.83
CA LYS A 258 -0.60 9.44 -40.46
C LYS A 258 -1.20 10.36 -39.42
N VAL A 259 -2.40 10.84 -39.71
CA VAL A 259 -3.19 11.66 -38.79
C VAL A 259 -4.40 10.86 -38.37
N TYR A 260 -4.52 10.65 -37.06
CA TYR A 260 -5.61 9.92 -36.46
C TYR A 260 -6.45 10.89 -35.65
N ALA A 261 -7.77 10.89 -35.90
CA ALA A 261 -8.71 11.71 -35.17
C ALA A 261 -10.01 10.92 -34.90
N PRO A 262 -10.67 11.17 -33.76
CA PRO A 262 -11.95 10.54 -33.44
C PRO A 262 -13.12 11.08 -34.27
N ASN A 263 -12.96 12.25 -34.90
CA ASN A 263 -13.98 12.92 -35.70
C ASN A 263 -13.47 13.18 -37.12
N LYS A 264 -14.38 13.53 -38.03
CA LYS A 264 -14.04 13.95 -39.40
C LYS A 264 -12.94 15.04 -39.36
N LEU A 265 -11.86 14.77 -40.10
CA LEU A 265 -10.77 15.73 -40.30
C LEU A 265 -11.25 16.84 -41.24
N ASP A 266 -11.28 18.07 -40.74
CA ASP A 266 -11.57 19.27 -41.51
C ASP A 266 -10.67 20.41 -40.99
N GLY A 267 -9.98 21.08 -41.90
CA GLY A 267 -8.95 22.07 -41.58
C GLY A 267 -7.71 21.95 -42.45
N GLU A 268 -6.60 22.51 -41.96
CA GLU A 268 -5.33 22.60 -42.68
C GLU A 268 -4.17 22.12 -41.81
N TYR A 269 -3.09 21.70 -42.46
CA TYR A 269 -1.83 21.39 -41.81
C TYR A 269 -0.70 22.26 -42.37
N ALA A 270 0.34 22.46 -41.56
CA ALA A 270 1.62 23.03 -41.96
C ALA A 270 2.76 22.29 -41.26
N ILE A 271 3.78 21.90 -42.00
CA ILE A 271 4.95 21.18 -41.48
C ILE A 271 6.13 22.13 -41.48
N TYR A 272 6.88 22.14 -40.37
CA TYR A 272 8.06 22.96 -40.19
C TYR A 272 9.26 22.07 -39.89
N ASN A 273 10.44 22.44 -40.39
CA ASN A 273 11.69 21.79 -39.97
C ASN A 273 12.19 22.37 -38.63
N ALA A 274 13.26 21.78 -38.08
CA ALA A 274 13.83 22.19 -36.79
C ALA A 274 14.33 23.66 -36.72
N VAL A 275 14.57 24.30 -37.87
CA VAL A 275 14.96 25.72 -37.94
C VAL A 275 13.75 26.65 -38.15
N GLY A 276 12.52 26.12 -38.09
CA GLY A 276 11.28 26.89 -38.19
C GLY A 276 10.87 27.26 -39.62
N GLN A 277 11.52 26.70 -40.65
CA GLN A 277 11.10 26.89 -42.03
C GLN A 277 9.90 25.99 -42.33
N LYS A 278 8.84 26.56 -42.93
CA LYS A 278 7.69 25.81 -43.40
C LYS A 278 8.07 25.00 -44.65
N VAL A 279 7.97 23.68 -44.57
CA VAL A 279 8.37 22.75 -45.64
C VAL A 279 7.19 22.20 -46.44
N GLN A 280 6.00 22.13 -45.86
CA GLN A 280 4.79 21.67 -46.56
C GLN A 280 3.52 22.23 -45.89
N THR A 281 2.44 22.38 -46.64
CA THR A 281 1.12 22.76 -46.12
C THR A 281 0.04 22.24 -47.04
N GLY A 282 -1.17 22.03 -46.53
CA GLY A 282 -2.30 21.58 -47.33
C GLY A 282 -3.56 21.36 -46.50
N ALA A 283 -4.61 20.88 -47.16
CA ALA A 283 -5.83 20.43 -46.49
C ALA A 283 -5.54 19.19 -45.64
N LEU A 284 -6.15 19.13 -44.46
CA LEU A 284 -5.96 18.02 -43.53
C LEU A 284 -6.60 16.73 -44.07
N SER A 285 -5.83 15.64 -44.06
CA SER A 285 -6.26 14.29 -44.40
C SER A 285 -5.70 13.30 -43.40
N SER A 286 -6.21 12.07 -43.38
CA SER A 286 -5.68 10.99 -42.51
C SER A 286 -4.30 10.49 -42.94
N SER A 287 -3.85 10.86 -44.14
CA SER A 287 -2.63 10.38 -44.78
C SER A 287 -2.05 11.51 -45.63
N ILE A 288 -0.91 12.03 -45.21
CA ILE A 288 -0.21 13.15 -45.84
C ILE A 288 1.13 12.62 -46.35
N ASP A 289 1.36 12.64 -47.66
CA ASP A 289 2.65 12.28 -48.23
C ASP A 289 3.73 13.28 -47.78
N PHE A 290 4.86 12.77 -47.32
CA PHE A 290 5.94 13.57 -46.75
C PHE A 290 7.31 12.99 -47.09
N ASP A 291 7.80 13.37 -48.27
CA ASP A 291 9.13 13.02 -48.78
C ASP A 291 10.13 14.14 -48.48
N ALA A 292 10.65 14.14 -47.25
CA ALA A 292 11.64 15.10 -46.79
C ALA A 292 12.91 14.39 -46.30
N ASN A 293 14.00 15.16 -46.18
CA ASN A 293 15.26 14.65 -45.65
C ASN A 293 15.09 14.13 -44.20
N PRO A 294 15.89 13.15 -43.76
CA PRO A 294 15.86 12.66 -42.38
C PRO A 294 16.05 13.80 -41.37
N GLY A 295 15.28 13.79 -40.29
CA GLY A 295 15.30 14.84 -39.28
C GLY A 295 14.03 14.96 -38.45
N ILE A 296 14.01 15.95 -37.56
CA ILE A 296 12.87 16.30 -36.73
C ILE A 296 12.03 17.37 -37.44
N TYR A 297 10.72 17.16 -37.47
CA TYR A 297 9.75 18.09 -38.04
C TYR A 297 8.60 18.33 -37.06
N PHE A 298 8.01 19.51 -37.15
CA PHE A 298 6.86 19.93 -36.36
C PHE A 298 5.64 20.05 -37.26
N VAL A 299 4.61 19.23 -37.00
CA VAL A 299 3.34 19.25 -37.71
C VAL A 299 2.36 20.12 -36.93
N HIS A 300 1.95 21.24 -37.53
CA HIS A 300 0.89 22.09 -37.00
C HIS A 300 -0.41 21.77 -37.71
N ILE A 301 -1.46 21.45 -36.97
CA ILE A 301 -2.81 21.19 -37.50
C ILE A 301 -3.71 22.31 -36.99
N SER A 302 -4.48 22.93 -37.87
CA SER A 302 -5.50 23.94 -37.52
C SER A 302 -6.87 23.46 -37.97
N THR A 303 -7.79 23.34 -37.02
CA THR A 303 -9.19 22.94 -37.24
C THR A 303 -10.13 24.01 -36.71
N ALA A 304 -11.43 23.91 -37.00
CA ALA A 304 -12.44 24.78 -36.39
C ALA A 304 -12.47 24.70 -34.86
N LYS A 305 -11.98 23.61 -34.26
CA LYS A 305 -11.94 23.39 -32.81
C LYS A 305 -10.67 23.90 -32.14
N GLY A 306 -9.65 24.29 -32.91
CA GLY A 306 -8.37 24.77 -32.39
C GLY A 306 -7.16 24.32 -33.19
N SER A 307 -5.97 24.74 -32.72
CA SER A 307 -4.68 24.41 -33.31
C SER A 307 -3.88 23.45 -32.43
N HIS A 308 -3.30 22.42 -33.04
CA HIS A 308 -2.49 21.39 -32.39
C HIS A 308 -1.10 21.32 -33.02
N LYS A 309 -0.10 20.91 -32.23
CA LYS A 309 1.29 20.77 -32.69
C LYS A 309 1.84 19.42 -32.28
N PHE A 310 2.53 18.76 -33.20
CA PHE A 310 3.10 17.45 -33.02
C PHE A 310 4.56 17.44 -33.48
N GLU A 311 5.39 16.65 -32.82
CA GLU A 311 6.74 16.35 -33.27
C GLU A 311 6.75 15.01 -34.00
N ILE A 312 7.45 14.93 -35.12
CA ILE A 312 7.68 13.68 -35.85
C ILE A 312 9.15 13.53 -36.22
N TYR A 313 9.59 12.28 -36.28
CA TYR A 313 10.94 11.93 -36.72
C TYR A 313 10.90 11.19 -38.07
N LYS A 314 11.48 11.83 -39.09
CA LYS A 314 11.73 11.23 -40.41
C LYS A 314 13.09 10.54 -40.39
N LYS A 315 13.10 9.24 -40.69
CA LYS A 315 14.28 8.42 -40.90
C LYS A 315 14.78 8.51 -42.34
#